data_AF-A0A7S0ZRH8-F1
#
_entry.id   AF-A0A7S0ZRH8-F1
#
_cell.length_a   1.000
_cell.length_b   1.000
_cell.length_c   1.000
_cell.angle_alpha   90.00
_cell.angle_beta   90.00
_cell.angle_gamma   90.00
#
_symmetry.space_group_name_H-M   'P 1'
#
loop_
_entity.id
_entity.type
_entity.pdbx_description
1 polymer ?
#
loop_
_entity_poly.entity_id
_entity_poly.type
_entity_poly.pdbx_seq_one_letter_code
_entity_poly.pdbx_strand_id
1 'polypeptide(L)'
;LKPFLVQQPPCVLMSDMASAILHVMTGYRLAEDPRNANELVSAIDRLVLENAEVQDILSGHVTQRTLLCVKACQAHAVDPSPKNRKRMRASWAKLNLSERFVITKLAVWQTDELRVWQLKVEAGQLEPLPVRRQKTSQTMPDIKSNRVRKDASGVQQSDGRGRKVISL
;
A
#
# COMPACT_ATOMS: atom_id res chain seq x y z
N LEU A 1 -62.82 20.38 22.68
CA LEU A 1 -61.56 21.15 22.54
C LEU A 1 -60.47 20.18 22.09
N LYS A 2 -60.07 20.22 20.81
CA LYS A 2 -59.00 19.37 20.27
C LYS A 2 -57.67 20.13 20.32
N PRO A 3 -56.56 19.53 20.79
CA PRO A 3 -55.26 20.20 20.77
C PRO A 3 -54.69 20.24 19.35
N PHE A 4 -54.16 21.39 19.00
CA PHE A 4 -53.42 21.69 17.77
C PHE A 4 -52.06 20.97 17.82
N LEU A 5 -51.81 20.03 16.91
CA LEU A 5 -50.49 19.46 16.68
C LEU A 5 -49.68 20.47 15.84
N VAL A 6 -48.73 21.15 16.49
CA VAL A 6 -47.73 21.99 15.82
C VAL A 6 -46.72 21.05 15.14
N GLN A 7 -46.81 20.97 13.83
CA GLN A 7 -45.87 20.23 12.98
C GLN A 7 -44.56 21.05 12.91
N GLN A 8 -43.52 20.58 13.60
CA GLN A 8 -42.17 21.15 13.44
C GLN A 8 -41.57 20.72 12.09
N PRO A 9 -40.86 21.62 11.38
CA PRO A 9 -40.15 21.24 10.16
C PRO A 9 -38.93 20.36 10.50
N PRO A 10 -38.55 19.43 9.61
CA PRO A 10 -37.39 18.57 9.82
C PRO A 10 -36.09 19.38 9.73
N CYS A 11 -35.49 19.67 10.88
CA CYS A 11 -34.10 20.12 10.99
C CYS A 11 -33.15 18.93 10.78
N VAL A 12 -32.99 18.48 9.54
CA VAL A 12 -32.06 17.39 9.19
C VAL A 12 -31.25 17.82 7.96
N LEU A 13 -29.91 17.73 8.06
CA LEU A 13 -28.89 17.85 7.00
C LEU A 13 -28.31 19.24 6.65
N MET A 14 -27.76 19.97 7.63
CA MET A 14 -26.77 21.05 7.34
C MET A 14 -25.35 20.76 7.88
N SER A 15 -25.20 19.80 8.81
CA SER A 15 -23.92 19.48 9.45
C SER A 15 -22.96 18.69 8.55
N ASP A 16 -23.47 17.74 7.77
CA ASP A 16 -22.61 16.84 6.97
C ASP A 16 -22.01 17.53 5.75
N MET A 17 -22.73 18.46 5.11
CA MET A 17 -22.17 19.27 4.02
C MET A 17 -21.07 20.21 4.53
N ALA A 18 -21.26 20.86 5.67
CA ALA A 18 -20.25 21.76 6.24
C ALA A 18 -18.98 20.99 6.64
N SER A 19 -19.12 19.80 7.23
CA SER A 19 -17.99 18.92 7.57
C SER A 19 -17.28 18.39 6.33
N ALA A 20 -18.01 17.95 5.30
CA ALA A 20 -17.41 17.51 4.03
C ALA A 20 -16.70 18.66 3.30
N ILE A 21 -17.29 19.86 3.28
CA ILE A 21 -16.68 21.06 2.68
C ILE A 21 -15.43 21.48 3.47
N LEU A 22 -15.49 21.49 4.80
CA LEU A 22 -14.33 21.78 5.64
C LEU A 22 -13.23 20.73 5.46
N HIS A 23 -13.56 19.44 5.42
CA HIS A 23 -12.61 18.35 5.18
C HIS A 23 -11.98 18.43 3.78
N VAL A 24 -12.76 18.79 2.76
CA VAL A 24 -12.25 19.10 1.41
C VAL A 24 -11.34 20.32 1.44
N MET A 25 -11.68 21.37 2.19
CA MET A 25 -10.89 22.59 2.23
C MET A 25 -9.60 22.48 3.06
N THR A 26 -9.63 21.75 4.18
CA THR A 26 -8.52 21.63 5.13
C THR A 26 -7.66 20.40 4.84
N GLY A 27 -8.28 19.25 4.53
CA GLY A 27 -7.59 17.99 4.25
C GLY A 27 -6.66 18.08 3.04
N TYR A 28 -7.08 18.77 1.96
CA TYR A 28 -6.22 18.94 0.78
C TYR A 28 -5.14 20.01 0.93
N ARG A 29 -5.34 20.99 1.83
CA ARG A 29 -4.35 22.05 2.09
C ARG A 29 -3.18 21.53 2.94
N LEU A 30 -3.48 20.60 3.84
CA LEU A 30 -2.51 19.96 4.74
C LEU A 30 -2.02 18.58 4.26
N ALA A 31 -2.55 18.07 3.15
CA ALA A 31 -2.08 16.80 2.59
C ALA A 31 -0.58 16.87 2.24
N GLU A 32 0.12 15.78 2.54
CA GLU A 32 1.53 15.61 2.20
C GLU A 32 1.73 15.66 0.68
N ASP A 33 2.91 16.12 0.27
CA ASP A 33 3.35 16.00 -1.12
C ASP A 33 3.58 14.49 -1.43
N PRO A 34 3.34 14.04 -2.68
CA PRO A 34 3.62 12.66 -3.06
C PRO A 34 5.07 12.30 -2.76
N ARG A 35 5.28 11.14 -2.14
CA ARG A 35 6.64 10.63 -1.94
C ARG A 35 7.27 10.33 -3.30
N ASN A 36 8.52 10.75 -3.48
CA ASN A 36 9.29 10.59 -4.71
C ASN A 36 8.65 11.27 -5.94
N ALA A 37 7.96 12.40 -5.74
CA ALA A 37 7.30 13.12 -6.85
C ALA A 37 8.29 13.55 -7.94
N ASN A 38 9.50 13.95 -7.57
CA ASN A 38 10.52 14.38 -8.52
C ASN A 38 11.04 13.19 -9.34
N GLU A 39 11.37 12.08 -8.68
CA GLU A 39 11.83 10.84 -9.31
C GLU A 39 10.75 10.26 -10.23
N LEU A 40 9.48 10.32 -9.81
CA LEU A 40 8.34 9.96 -10.65
C LEU A 40 8.32 10.81 -11.92
N VAL A 41 8.37 12.14 -11.81
CA VAL A 41 8.31 13.04 -12.97
C VAL A 41 9.51 12.79 -13.89
N SER A 42 10.72 12.71 -13.36
CA SER A 42 11.92 12.42 -14.16
C SER A 42 11.84 11.08 -14.89
N ALA A 43 11.32 10.03 -14.24
CA ALA A 43 11.11 8.74 -14.89
C ALA A 43 10.06 8.83 -15.99
N ILE A 44 8.93 9.48 -15.74
CA ILE A 44 7.84 9.60 -16.71
C ILE A 44 8.27 10.45 -17.91
N ASP A 45 8.96 11.57 -17.70
CA ASP A 45 9.42 12.44 -18.78
C ASP A 45 10.43 11.72 -19.68
N ARG A 46 11.34 10.92 -19.10
CA ARG A 46 12.23 10.04 -19.87
C ARG A 46 11.42 9.04 -20.70
N LEU A 47 10.45 8.36 -20.09
CA LEU A 47 9.62 7.39 -20.78
C LEU A 47 8.81 8.00 -21.92
N VAL A 48 8.32 9.22 -21.78
CA VAL A 48 7.60 9.95 -22.85
C VAL A 48 8.53 10.21 -24.04
N LEU A 49 9.80 10.53 -23.81
CA LEU A 49 10.78 10.74 -24.88
C LEU A 49 11.14 9.43 -25.60
N GLU A 50 11.21 8.33 -24.86
CA GLU A 50 11.66 7.04 -25.38
C GLU A 50 10.52 6.16 -25.93
N ASN A 51 9.27 6.38 -25.49
CA ASN A 51 8.13 5.53 -25.81
C ASN A 51 6.89 6.38 -26.16
N ALA A 52 6.56 6.45 -27.45
CA ALA A 52 5.38 7.18 -27.94
C ALA A 52 4.07 6.72 -27.27
N GLU A 53 3.95 5.43 -26.94
CA GLU A 53 2.77 4.88 -26.27
C GLU A 53 2.52 5.51 -24.89
N VAL A 54 3.57 5.90 -24.17
CA VAL A 54 3.44 6.57 -22.87
C VAL A 54 2.89 7.97 -23.06
N GLN A 55 3.33 8.67 -24.11
CA GLN A 55 2.75 9.94 -24.50
C GLN A 55 1.26 9.80 -24.85
N ASP A 56 0.85 8.73 -25.53
CA ASP A 56 -0.56 8.48 -25.86
C ASP A 56 -1.41 8.23 -24.60
N ILE A 57 -0.90 7.42 -23.67
CA ILE A 57 -1.57 7.16 -22.37
C ILE A 57 -1.78 8.47 -21.60
N LEU A 58 -0.75 9.32 -21.55
CA LEU A 58 -0.78 10.56 -20.79
C LEU A 58 -1.47 11.70 -21.56
N SER A 59 -1.56 11.68 -22.88
CA SER A 59 -2.30 12.71 -23.63
C SER A 59 -3.80 12.37 -23.76
N GLY A 60 -4.15 11.09 -23.66
CA GLY A 60 -5.52 10.59 -23.77
C GLY A 60 -6.47 10.98 -22.63
N HIS A 61 -7.71 10.49 -22.74
CA HIS A 61 -8.75 10.67 -21.73
C HIS A 61 -8.48 9.81 -20.49
N VAL A 62 -7.72 10.38 -19.55
CA VAL A 62 -7.32 9.72 -18.32
C VAL A 62 -8.44 9.75 -17.29
N THR A 63 -9.07 8.61 -17.03
CA THR A 63 -10.08 8.44 -15.96
C THR A 63 -9.47 7.94 -14.65
N GLN A 64 -8.29 7.33 -14.72
CA GLN A 64 -7.70 6.60 -13.61
C GLN A 64 -6.97 7.55 -12.66
N ARG A 65 -7.26 7.41 -11.36
CA ARG A 65 -6.81 8.37 -10.34
C ARG A 65 -5.29 8.44 -10.23
N THR A 66 -4.61 7.31 -10.39
CA THR A 66 -3.15 7.18 -10.44
C THR A 66 -2.55 8.05 -11.54
N LEU A 67 -3.01 7.88 -12.78
CA LEU A 67 -2.58 8.66 -13.94
C LEU A 67 -2.94 10.16 -13.81
N LEU A 68 -4.09 10.50 -13.22
CA LEU A 68 -4.42 11.90 -12.89
C LEU A 68 -3.42 12.49 -11.89
N CYS A 69 -2.96 11.71 -10.91
CA CYS A 69 -1.94 12.14 -9.98
C CYS A 69 -0.57 12.33 -10.67
N VAL A 70 -0.18 11.44 -11.59
CA VAL A 70 1.04 11.59 -12.40
C VAL A 70 1.02 12.92 -13.16
N LYS A 71 -0.08 13.22 -13.85
CA LYS A 71 -0.27 14.50 -14.56
C LYS A 71 -0.16 15.70 -13.62
N ALA A 72 -0.75 15.61 -12.44
CA ALA A 72 -0.70 16.70 -11.46
C ALA A 72 0.73 16.93 -10.93
N CYS A 73 1.54 15.86 -10.81
CA CYS A 73 2.96 15.97 -10.47
C CYS A 73 3.75 16.64 -11.61
N GLN A 74 3.56 16.21 -12.86
CA GLN A 74 4.20 16.84 -14.03
C GLN A 74 3.83 18.32 -14.15
N ALA A 75 2.55 18.67 -13.99
CA ALA A 75 2.10 20.06 -14.03
C ALA A 75 2.73 20.93 -12.94
N HIS A 76 2.93 20.37 -11.74
CA HIS A 76 3.62 21.07 -10.66
C HIS A 76 5.12 21.20 -10.90
N ALA A 77 5.76 20.21 -11.52
CA ALA A 77 7.18 20.27 -11.88
C ALA A 77 7.45 21.32 -12.96
N VAL A 78 6.54 21.46 -13.94
CA VAL A 78 6.62 22.48 -14.98
C VAL A 78 6.33 23.88 -14.43
N ASP A 79 5.27 24.01 -13.62
CA ASP A 79 4.91 25.27 -12.94
C ASP A 79 4.68 25.02 -11.44
N PRO A 80 5.67 25.38 -10.57
CA PRO A 80 5.61 25.17 -9.14
C PRO A 80 4.69 26.16 -8.40
N SER A 81 3.61 26.62 -9.04
CA SER A 81 2.63 27.52 -8.44
C SER A 81 1.86 26.87 -7.27
N PRO A 82 1.39 27.65 -6.28
CA PRO A 82 0.57 27.15 -5.17
C PRO A 82 -0.70 26.42 -5.63
N LYS A 83 -1.25 26.83 -6.79
CA LYS A 83 -2.43 26.22 -7.41
C LYS A 83 -2.13 24.78 -7.87
N ASN A 84 -1.01 24.58 -8.57
CA ASN A 84 -0.61 23.25 -9.04
C ASN A 84 -0.20 22.35 -7.88
N ARG A 85 0.52 22.90 -6.89
CA ARG A 85 0.84 22.16 -5.66
C ARG A 85 -0.43 21.67 -4.94
N LYS A 86 -1.45 22.54 -4.80
CA LYS A 86 -2.74 22.15 -4.20
C LYS A 86 -3.43 21.05 -5.02
N ARG A 87 -3.40 21.11 -6.35
CA ARG A 87 -3.97 20.08 -7.22
C ARG A 87 -3.26 18.74 -7.06
N MET A 88 -1.93 18.74 -7.06
CA MET A 88 -1.09 17.56 -6.84
C MET A 88 -1.37 16.92 -5.47
N ARG A 89 -1.40 17.72 -4.40
CA ARG A 89 -1.77 17.25 -3.06
C ARG A 89 -3.19 16.69 -3.01
N ALA A 90 -4.13 17.35 -3.66
CA ALA A 90 -5.52 16.88 -3.72
C ALA A 90 -5.66 15.56 -4.50
N SER A 91 -4.93 15.39 -5.61
CA SER A 91 -4.92 14.11 -6.33
C SER A 91 -4.29 13.00 -5.50
N TRP A 92 -3.18 13.29 -4.81
CA TRP A 92 -2.50 12.34 -3.92
C TRP A 92 -3.38 11.89 -2.75
N ALA A 93 -4.05 12.84 -2.09
CA ALA A 93 -4.94 12.55 -0.97
C ALA A 93 -6.10 11.62 -1.34
N LYS A 94 -6.56 11.67 -2.60
CA LYS A 94 -7.64 10.82 -3.12
C LYS A 94 -7.21 9.39 -3.46
N LEU A 95 -5.90 9.11 -3.48
CA LEU A 95 -5.38 7.77 -3.75
C LEU A 95 -5.48 6.88 -2.51
N ASN A 96 -5.94 5.65 -2.70
CA ASN A 96 -5.87 4.59 -1.70
C ASN A 96 -4.43 4.03 -1.59
N LEU A 97 -4.19 3.15 -0.62
CA LEU A 97 -2.84 2.58 -0.38
C LEU A 97 -2.28 1.83 -1.61
N SER A 98 -3.12 1.08 -2.33
CA SER A 98 -2.71 0.35 -3.53
C SER A 98 -2.29 1.29 -4.65
N GLU A 99 -3.07 2.35 -4.89
CA GLU A 99 -2.79 3.38 -5.90
C GLU A 99 -1.50 4.16 -5.56
N ARG A 100 -1.29 4.51 -4.29
CA ARG A 100 -0.04 5.14 -3.84
C ARG A 100 1.17 4.22 -4.03
N PHE A 101 0.99 2.92 -3.81
CA PHE A 101 2.02 1.93 -4.06
C PHE A 101 2.35 1.83 -5.56
N VAL A 102 1.37 1.92 -6.45
CA VAL A 102 1.60 2.01 -7.90
C VAL A 102 2.43 3.25 -8.26
N ILE A 103 2.07 4.42 -7.74
CA ILE A 103 2.86 5.65 -7.96
C ILE A 103 4.31 5.47 -7.48
N THR A 104 4.49 4.85 -6.32
CA THR A 104 5.83 4.57 -5.76
C THR A 104 6.60 3.59 -6.65
N LYS A 105 5.96 2.56 -7.19
CA LYS A 105 6.57 1.62 -8.14
C LYS A 105 7.03 2.32 -9.41
N LEU A 106 6.19 3.18 -9.98
CA LEU A 106 6.53 3.95 -11.18
C LEU A 106 7.77 4.82 -10.97
N ALA A 107 7.93 5.42 -9.77
CA ALA A 107 9.13 6.15 -9.43
C ALA A 107 10.37 5.22 -9.28
N VAL A 108 10.24 4.11 -8.56
CA VAL A 108 11.39 3.35 -8.02
C VAL A 108 11.83 2.15 -8.87
N TRP A 109 11.03 1.68 -9.83
CA TRP A 109 11.34 0.44 -10.55
C TRP A 109 12.69 0.38 -11.26
N GLN A 110 13.21 -0.84 -11.41
CA GLN A 110 14.58 -1.05 -11.89
C GLN A 110 14.71 -0.86 -13.40
N THR A 111 13.66 -1.16 -14.17
CA THR A 111 13.69 -1.06 -15.64
C THR A 111 12.49 -0.27 -16.18
N ASP A 112 12.69 0.36 -17.33
CA ASP A 112 11.68 1.19 -17.99
C ASP A 112 10.57 0.38 -18.63
N GLU A 113 10.88 -0.81 -19.16
CA GLU A 113 9.89 -1.77 -19.65
C GLU A 113 8.82 -2.09 -18.60
N LEU A 114 9.24 -2.31 -17.35
CA LEU A 114 8.29 -2.56 -16.27
C LEU A 114 7.41 -1.34 -16.05
N ARG A 115 7.98 -0.13 -15.98
CA ARG A 115 7.22 1.13 -15.81
C ARG A 115 6.18 1.31 -16.90
N VAL A 116 6.56 1.13 -18.16
CA VAL A 116 5.64 1.21 -19.31
C VAL A 116 4.52 0.19 -19.16
N TRP A 117 4.86 -1.05 -18.78
CA TRP A 117 3.86 -2.10 -18.57
C TRP A 117 2.83 -1.72 -17.48
N GLN A 118 3.25 -1.15 -16.35
CA GLN A 118 2.30 -0.68 -15.33
C GLN A 118 1.46 0.50 -15.79
N LEU A 119 2.03 1.43 -16.56
CA LEU A 119 1.26 2.51 -17.14
C LEU A 119 0.15 1.98 -18.06
N LYS A 120 0.44 0.94 -18.84
CA LYS A 120 -0.58 0.24 -19.66
C LYS A 120 -1.65 -0.44 -18.81
N VAL A 121 -1.28 -1.08 -17.70
CA VAL A 121 -2.25 -1.65 -16.75
C VAL A 121 -3.13 -0.57 -16.15
N GLU A 122 -2.54 0.53 -15.68
CA GLU A 122 -3.29 1.65 -15.11
C GLU A 122 -4.15 2.33 -16.18
N ALA A 123 -3.78 2.29 -17.45
CA ALA A 123 -4.59 2.78 -18.56
C ALA A 123 -5.73 1.80 -18.94
N GLY A 124 -5.80 0.61 -18.32
CA GLY A 124 -6.77 -0.44 -18.66
C GLY A 124 -6.48 -1.15 -19.98
N GLN A 125 -5.26 -1.01 -20.52
CA GLN A 125 -4.84 -1.62 -21.78
C GLN A 125 -4.28 -3.04 -21.60
N LEU A 126 -3.85 -3.38 -20.38
CA LEU A 126 -3.30 -4.68 -20.02
C LEU A 126 -3.86 -5.18 -18.70
N GLU A 127 -3.91 -6.52 -18.56
CA GLU A 127 -4.21 -7.18 -17.29
C GLU A 127 -3.02 -7.11 -16.33
N PRO A 128 -3.24 -7.00 -15.01
CA PRO A 128 -2.17 -7.06 -14.02
C PRO A 128 -1.41 -8.39 -14.09
N LEU A 129 -0.08 -8.34 -14.02
CA LEU A 129 0.78 -9.52 -13.93
C LEU A 129 0.30 -10.40 -12.77
N PRO A 130 0.16 -11.72 -13.00
CA PRO A 130 -0.27 -12.62 -11.96
C PRO A 130 0.73 -12.53 -10.80
N VAL A 131 0.22 -12.19 -9.61
CA VAL A 131 1.03 -12.18 -8.39
C VAL A 131 1.54 -13.59 -8.20
N ARG A 132 2.84 -13.81 -8.44
CA ARG A 132 3.51 -15.08 -8.15
C ARG A 132 3.45 -15.26 -6.64
N ARG A 133 2.39 -15.90 -6.14
CA ARG A 133 2.30 -16.33 -4.75
C ARG A 133 3.53 -17.18 -4.50
N GLN A 134 4.51 -16.61 -3.81
CA GLN A 134 5.54 -17.43 -3.19
C GLN A 134 4.77 -18.38 -2.30
N LYS A 135 4.75 -19.66 -2.67
CA LYS A 135 4.40 -20.72 -1.74
C LYS A 135 5.36 -20.51 -0.58
N THR A 136 4.86 -19.96 0.52
CA THR A 136 5.48 -20.15 1.83
C THR A 136 5.61 -21.64 1.96
N SER A 137 6.84 -22.13 1.82
CA SER A 137 7.18 -23.53 1.98
C SER A 137 6.57 -23.98 3.30
N GLN A 138 5.59 -24.87 3.17
CA GLN A 138 4.98 -25.57 4.28
C GLN A 138 6.08 -26.20 5.12
N THR A 139 5.96 -25.99 6.42
CA THR A 139 6.20 -27.01 7.44
C THR A 139 7.55 -27.72 7.33
N MET A 140 8.55 -27.20 8.05
CA MET A 140 9.63 -28.06 8.55
C MET A 140 8.98 -29.26 9.26
N PRO A 141 9.28 -30.51 8.88
CA PRO A 141 8.85 -31.65 9.64
C PRO A 141 9.55 -31.62 11.00
N ASP A 142 8.74 -31.86 12.02
CA ASP A 142 9.12 -32.01 13.41
C ASP A 142 10.30 -32.99 13.52
N ILE A 143 11.51 -32.47 13.75
CA ILE A 143 12.68 -33.29 14.06
C ILE A 143 12.47 -33.80 15.49
N LYS A 144 11.81 -34.95 15.59
CA LYS A 144 11.90 -35.80 16.78
C LYS A 144 13.36 -36.16 16.99
N SER A 145 14.01 -35.41 17.89
CA SER A 145 15.32 -35.73 18.42
C SER A 145 15.20 -37.01 19.25
N ASN A 146 15.43 -38.16 18.60
CA ASN A 146 15.72 -39.43 19.26
C ASN A 146 17.09 -39.31 19.94
N ARG A 147 17.14 -38.75 21.14
CA ARG A 147 18.27 -38.93 22.05
C ARG A 147 18.15 -40.31 22.70
N VAL A 148 18.73 -41.30 22.01
CA VAL A 148 19.22 -42.53 22.63
C VAL A 148 20.30 -42.11 23.64
N ARG A 149 19.94 -42.07 24.93
CA ARG A 149 20.92 -42.04 26.01
C ARG A 149 21.33 -43.48 26.31
N LYS A 150 22.50 -43.82 25.81
CA LYS A 150 23.26 -45.02 26.14
C LYS A 150 23.83 -44.85 27.56
N ASP A 151 23.76 -45.95 28.30
CA ASP A 151 24.04 -46.07 29.72
C ASP A 151 25.45 -45.64 30.14
N ALA A 152 25.54 -45.02 31.31
CA ALA A 152 26.74 -45.03 32.15
C ALA A 152 26.31 -45.39 33.58
N SER A 153 26.79 -46.55 33.99
CA SER A 153 26.70 -47.25 35.27
C SER A 153 26.94 -46.38 36.50
N GLY A 154 26.06 -46.56 37.50
CA GLY A 154 26.29 -46.24 38.90
C GLY A 154 25.62 -47.31 39.77
N VAL A 155 26.44 -48.15 40.39
CA VAL A 155 26.03 -49.29 41.24
C VAL A 155 25.33 -48.78 42.49
N GLN A 156 24.08 -49.24 42.72
CA GLN A 156 23.47 -49.29 44.04
C GLN A 156 22.83 -50.67 44.26
N GLN A 157 23.61 -51.59 44.84
CA GLN A 157 23.07 -52.82 45.46
C GLN A 157 22.10 -52.41 46.58
N SER A 158 21.15 -53.24 46.97
CA SER A 158 20.45 -53.04 48.24
C SER A 158 20.13 -54.38 48.87
N ASP A 159 20.34 -54.46 50.18
CA ASP A 159 20.23 -55.65 50.99
C ASP A 159 18.77 -55.99 51.36
N GLY A 160 18.55 -57.25 51.74
CA GLY A 160 17.27 -57.95 51.71
C GLY A 160 16.11 -57.43 52.58
N ARG A 161 16.22 -56.28 53.25
CA ARG A 161 15.10 -55.54 53.88
C ARG A 161 15.20 -54.00 53.79
N GLY A 162 16.01 -53.49 52.85
CA GLY A 162 15.94 -52.13 52.32
C GLY A 162 17.07 -51.19 52.74
N ARG A 163 18.12 -51.03 51.92
CA ARG A 163 18.94 -49.80 51.76
C ARG A 163 20.02 -49.96 50.68
N LYS A 164 20.36 -48.85 50.01
CA LYS A 164 21.39 -48.72 48.96
C LYS A 164 22.82 -49.03 49.46
N VAL A 165 23.59 -49.73 48.64
CA VAL A 165 24.97 -50.18 48.78
C VAL A 165 25.70 -49.66 47.55
N ILE A 166 26.55 -48.66 47.76
CA ILE A 166 27.44 -48.10 46.74
C ILE A 166 28.71 -48.95 46.75
N SER A 167 29.16 -49.38 45.57
CA SER A 167 30.48 -50.04 45.42
C SER A 167 31.26 -49.32 44.32
N LEU A 168 32.56 -49.11 44.58
CA LEU A 168 33.57 -48.49 43.73
C LEU A 168 33.64 -49.08 42.31
#